data_AF-A0A7V9TK00-F1
#
_entry.id   AF-A0A7V9TK00-F1
#
_cell.length_a   1.000
_cell.length_b   1.000
_cell.length_c   1.000
_cell.angle_alpha   90.00
_cell.angle_beta   90.00
_cell.angle_gamma   90.00
#
_symmetry.space_group_name_H-M   'P 1'
#
loop_
_entity.id
_entity.type
_entity.pdbx_description
1 polymer ?
#
loop_
_entity_poly.entity_id
_entity_poly.type
_entity_poly.pdbx_seq_one_letter_code
_entity_poly.pdbx_strand_id
1 'polypeptide(L)'
;MRLADSREGFALLEVIVALTILACAGTVAVTLTSEASSAVHHIRGAEKDIRAASAFLASVSLWTRADFDRHLGDRVQGDWIMRIGRPEPSLYSASLLDSASRSELLRTEFYRPLDADAK
;
A
#
# COMPACT_ATOMS: atom_id res chain seq x y z
N MET A 1 -70.98 11.65 -13.35
CA MET A 1 -70.09 10.46 -13.43
C MET A 1 -68.96 10.73 -14.41
N ARG A 2 -67.87 11.34 -13.94
CA ARG A 2 -66.52 11.32 -14.56
C ARG A 2 -65.51 11.56 -13.43
N LEU A 3 -65.04 10.47 -12.83
CA LEU A 3 -63.90 10.41 -11.90
C LEU A 3 -62.75 9.68 -12.62
N ALA A 4 -62.38 10.16 -13.80
CA ALA A 4 -61.36 9.52 -14.62
C ALA A 4 -60.04 10.31 -14.72
N ASP A 5 -60.00 11.61 -14.42
CA ASP A 5 -58.83 12.44 -14.74
C ASP A 5 -57.73 12.51 -13.65
N SER A 6 -57.99 12.07 -12.42
CA SER A 6 -56.97 12.18 -11.36
C SER A 6 -55.85 11.13 -11.44
N ARG A 7 -56.00 10.07 -12.25
CA ARG A 7 -54.99 9.01 -12.39
C ARG A 7 -53.93 9.33 -13.43
N GLU A 8 -54.25 10.09 -14.48
CA GLU A 8 -53.28 10.44 -15.54
C GLU A 8 -52.22 11.45 -15.05
N GLY A 9 -52.61 12.39 -14.17
CA GLY A 9 -51.65 13.34 -13.58
C GLY A 9 -50.62 12.69 -12.64
N PHE A 10 -50.96 11.55 -12.03
CA PHE A 10 -50.06 10.85 -11.10
C PHE A 10 -48.97 10.05 -11.82
N ALA A 11 -49.25 9.57 -13.04
CA ALA A 11 -48.29 8.79 -13.83
C ALA A 11 -47.03 9.60 -14.19
N LEU A 12 -47.19 10.88 -14.53
CA LEU A 12 -46.04 11.75 -14.84
C LEU A 12 -45.17 11.97 -13.58
N LEU A 13 -45.79 12.18 -12.43
CA LEU A 13 -45.08 12.32 -11.16
C LEU A 13 -44.31 11.04 -10.83
N GLU A 14 -44.94 9.88 -10.99
CA GLU A 14 -44.31 8.58 -10.76
C GLU A 14 -43.09 8.38 -11.65
N VAL A 15 -43.18 8.71 -12.94
CA VAL A 15 -42.04 8.63 -13.87
C VAL A 15 -40.92 9.58 -13.47
N ILE A 16 -41.24 10.83 -13.09
CA ILE A 16 -40.23 11.80 -12.64
C ILE A 16 -39.53 11.32 -11.36
N VAL A 17 -40.29 10.78 -10.41
CA VAL A 17 -39.74 10.22 -9.17
C VAL A 17 -38.84 9.01 -9.49
N ALA A 18 -39.29 8.09 -10.33
CA ALA A 18 -38.50 6.94 -10.74
C ALA A 18 -37.20 7.33 -11.45
N LEU A 19 -37.26 8.30 -12.37
CA LEU A 19 -36.08 8.83 -13.06
C LEU A 19 -35.13 9.53 -12.11
N THR A 20 -35.65 10.25 -11.11
CA THR A 20 -34.82 10.92 -10.10
C THR A 20 -34.09 9.90 -9.24
N ILE A 21 -34.79 8.86 -8.78
CA ILE A 21 -34.18 7.76 -8.01
C ILE A 21 -33.12 7.05 -8.88
N LEU A 22 -33.43 6.77 -10.14
CA LEU A 22 -32.50 6.13 -11.07
C LEU A 22 -31.25 6.98 -11.31
N ALA A 23 -31.42 8.30 -11.49
CA ALA A 23 -30.30 9.23 -11.64
C ALA A 23 -29.42 9.26 -10.40
N CYS A 24 -30.01 9.34 -9.20
CA CYS A 24 -29.27 9.28 -7.94
C CYS A 24 -28.54 7.94 -7.76
N ALA A 25 -29.18 6.82 -8.07
CA ALA A 25 -28.54 5.50 -7.99
C ALA A 25 -27.38 5.39 -8.98
N GLY A 26 -27.55 5.90 -10.20
CA GLY A 26 -26.51 5.95 -11.23
C GLY A 26 -25.29 6.77 -10.80
N THR A 27 -25.50 7.95 -10.23
CA THR A 27 -24.39 8.80 -9.76
C THR A 27 -23.63 8.14 -8.60
N VAL A 28 -24.32 7.57 -7.63
CA VAL A 28 -23.70 6.83 -6.52
C VAL A 28 -22.86 5.65 -7.04
N ALA A 29 -23.40 4.87 -7.98
CA ALA A 29 -22.69 3.74 -8.55
C ALA A 29 -21.40 4.16 -9.29
N VAL A 30 -21.45 5.25 -10.05
CA VAL A 30 -20.27 5.79 -10.76
C VAL A 30 -19.22 6.29 -9.76
N THR A 31 -19.63 7.02 -8.72
CA THR A 31 -18.71 7.52 -7.69
C THR A 31 -18.01 6.38 -6.96
N LEU A 32 -18.76 5.38 -6.50
CA LEU A 32 -18.19 4.21 -5.83
C LEU A 32 -17.19 3.45 -6.72
N THR A 33 -17.50 3.32 -8.01
CA THR A 33 -16.61 2.66 -8.97
C THR A 33 -15.31 3.47 -9.17
N SER A 34 -15.42 4.79 -9.25
CA SER A 34 -14.26 5.68 -9.37
C SER A 34 -13.38 5.63 -8.12
N GLU A 35 -13.98 5.67 -6.94
CA GLU A 35 -13.28 5.57 -5.66
C GLU A 35 -12.57 4.22 -5.51
N ALA A 36 -13.26 3.12 -5.83
CA ALA A 36 -12.68 1.78 -5.80
C ALA A 36 -11.49 1.66 -6.77
N SER A 37 -11.62 2.19 -7.99
CA SER A 37 -10.53 2.18 -8.98
C SER A 37 -9.32 2.98 -8.49
N SER A 38 -9.55 4.17 -7.92
CA SER A 38 -8.48 5.02 -7.37
C SER A 38 -7.76 4.33 -6.19
N ALA A 39 -8.52 3.70 -5.29
CA ALA A 39 -7.97 2.92 -4.18
C ALA A 39 -7.11 1.75 -4.68
N VAL A 40 -7.59 0.99 -5.68
CA VAL A 40 -6.82 -0.11 -6.28
C VAL A 40 -5.55 0.40 -6.95
N HIS A 41 -5.61 1.53 -7.67
CA HIS A 41 -4.43 2.12 -8.30
C HIS A 41 -3.39 2.55 -7.26
N HIS A 42 -3.82 3.14 -6.15
CA HIS A 42 -2.94 3.53 -5.05
C HIS A 42 -2.27 2.30 -4.40
N ILE A 43 -3.05 1.25 -4.10
CA ILE A 43 -2.54 0.00 -3.52
C ILE A 43 -1.51 -0.66 -4.44
N ARG A 44 -1.78 -0.71 -5.75
CA ARG A 44 -0.84 -1.29 -6.72
C ARG A 44 0.49 -0.53 -6.80
N GLY A 45 0.48 0.79 -6.57
CA GLY A 45 1.70 1.58 -6.43
C GLY A 45 2.51 1.11 -5.24
N ALA A 46 1.90 1.14 -4.05
CA ALA A 46 2.54 0.71 -2.81
C ALA A 46 3.05 -0.75 -2.87
N GLU A 47 2.31 -1.67 -3.49
CA GLU A 47 2.75 -3.05 -3.67
C GLU A 47 4.00 -3.20 -4.55
N LYS A 48 4.17 -2.33 -5.56
CA LYS A 48 5.38 -2.35 -6.40
C LYS A 48 6.60 -1.95 -5.57
N ASP A 49 6.46 -0.91 -4.75
CA ASP A 49 7.53 -0.41 -3.90
C ASP A 49 7.90 -1.43 -2.83
N ILE A 50 6.92 -2.05 -2.18
CA ILE A 50 7.15 -3.14 -1.21
C ILE A 50 7.84 -4.34 -1.86
N ARG A 51 7.45 -4.74 -3.08
CA ARG A 51 8.12 -5.83 -3.81
C ARG A 51 9.57 -5.50 -4.14
N ALA A 52 9.83 -4.28 -4.59
CA ALA A 52 11.19 -3.84 -4.89
C ALA A 52 12.06 -3.79 -3.61
N ALA A 53 11.52 -3.25 -2.51
CA ALA A 53 12.17 -3.23 -1.20
C ALA A 53 12.44 -4.65 -0.67
N SER A 54 11.48 -5.56 -0.83
CA SER A 54 11.65 -6.97 -0.45
C SER A 54 12.71 -7.68 -1.28
N ALA A 55 12.77 -7.43 -2.60
CA ALA A 55 13.81 -7.99 -3.47
C ALA A 55 15.19 -7.45 -3.08
N PHE A 56 15.29 -6.18 -2.71
CA PHE A 56 16.53 -5.60 -2.19
C PHE A 56 16.94 -6.24 -0.86
N LEU A 57 16.04 -6.37 0.11
CA LEU A 57 16.37 -7.05 1.39
C LEU A 57 16.72 -8.53 1.19
N ALA A 58 16.15 -9.20 0.19
CA ALA A 58 16.56 -10.54 -0.17
C ALA A 58 18.04 -10.58 -0.62
N SER A 59 18.53 -9.57 -1.34
CA SER A 59 19.96 -9.47 -1.66
C SER A 59 20.83 -9.18 -0.42
N VAL A 60 20.35 -8.33 0.50
CA VAL A 60 21.01 -8.03 1.78
C VAL A 60 21.06 -9.26 2.68
N SER A 61 20.09 -10.17 2.56
CA SER A 61 20.09 -11.44 3.31
C SER A 61 21.29 -12.35 3.00
N LEU A 62 22.00 -12.10 1.90
CA LEU A 62 23.21 -12.83 1.50
C LEU A 62 24.49 -12.22 2.08
N TRP A 63 24.40 -11.05 2.73
CA TRP A 63 25.55 -10.40 3.31
C TRP A 63 26.18 -11.21 4.44
N THR A 64 27.50 -11.17 4.48
CA THR A 64 28.29 -11.72 5.59
C THR A 64 28.17 -10.83 6.81
N ARG A 65 28.63 -11.33 7.96
CA ARG A 65 28.70 -10.53 9.20
C ARG A 65 29.55 -9.26 9.02
N ALA A 66 30.71 -9.40 8.37
CA ALA A 66 31.61 -8.28 8.08
C ALA A 66 30.96 -7.23 7.17
N ASP A 67 30.13 -7.66 6.23
CA ASP A 67 29.36 -6.75 5.38
C ASP A 67 28.32 -5.99 6.20
N PHE A 68 27.54 -6.66 7.05
CA PHE A 68 26.59 -5.96 7.93
C PHE A 68 27.28 -4.97 8.85
N ASP A 69 28.43 -5.34 9.43
CA ASP A 69 29.21 -4.45 10.30
C ASP A 69 29.71 -3.20 9.58
N ARG A 70 30.14 -3.34 8.32
CA ARG A 70 30.53 -2.21 7.48
C ARG A 70 29.35 -1.29 7.17
N HIS A 71 28.14 -1.83 7.14
CA HIS A 71 26.92 -1.12 6.76
C HIS A 71 26.09 -0.65 7.96
N LEU A 72 26.59 -0.76 9.20
CA LEU A 72 25.93 -0.23 10.39
C LEU A 72 25.61 1.26 10.25
N GLY A 73 24.43 1.65 10.75
CA GLY A 73 23.87 3.00 10.65
C GLY A 73 22.99 3.18 9.42
N ASP A 74 22.80 4.44 9.03
CA ASP A 74 21.91 4.83 7.93
C ASP A 74 22.70 5.06 6.65
N ARG A 75 22.21 4.53 5.53
CA ARG A 75 22.78 4.72 4.20
C ARG A 75 21.69 4.92 3.16
N VAL A 76 21.87 5.92 2.31
CA VAL A 76 20.99 6.15 1.16
C VAL A 76 21.30 5.12 0.06
N GLN A 77 20.27 4.48 -0.47
CA GLN A 77 20.32 3.47 -1.52
C GLN A 77 19.24 3.79 -2.55
N GLY A 78 19.58 4.65 -3.52
CA GLY A 78 18.61 5.19 -4.48
C GLY A 78 17.50 5.95 -3.75
N ASP A 79 16.26 5.49 -3.93
CA ASP A 79 15.05 6.12 -3.37
C ASP A 79 14.78 5.72 -1.91
N TRP A 80 15.63 4.87 -1.31
CA TRP A 80 15.45 4.40 0.06
C TRP A 80 16.62 4.79 0.97
N ILE A 81 16.33 4.82 2.27
CA ILE A 81 17.32 4.87 3.33
C ILE A 81 17.34 3.50 3.99
N MET A 82 18.45 2.79 3.85
CA MET A 82 18.70 1.53 4.55
C MET A 82 19.35 1.82 5.89
N ARG A 83 18.71 1.38 6.97
CA ARG A 83 19.21 1.45 8.34
C ARG A 83 19.58 0.06 8.81
N ILE A 84 20.86 -0.15 9.12
CA ILE A 84 21.33 -1.39 9.75
C ILE A 84 21.64 -1.11 11.22
N GLY A 85 20.96 -1.83 12.10
CA GLY A 85 21.20 -1.87 13.53
C GLY A 85 21.73 -3.23 13.96
N ARG A 86 22.37 -3.28 15.12
CA ARG A 86 22.79 -4.52 15.77
C ARG A 86 22.23 -4.53 17.19
N PRO A 87 20.96 -4.96 17.37
CA PRO A 87 20.35 -5.06 18.70
C PRO A 87 21.09 -6.05 19.61
N GLU A 88 21.63 -7.14 19.05
CA GLU A 88 22.41 -8.14 19.78
C GLU A 88 23.66 -8.55 18.99
N PRO A 89 24.72 -9.11 19.61
CA PRO A 89 25.96 -9.45 18.92
C PRO A 89 25.81 -10.43 17.74
N SER A 90 24.77 -11.27 17.74
CA SER A 90 24.45 -12.21 16.68
C SER A 90 23.21 -11.85 15.88
N LEU A 91 22.58 -10.70 16.14
CA LEU A 91 21.33 -10.29 15.51
C LEU A 91 21.49 -8.90 14.91
N TYR A 92 21.17 -8.80 13.63
CA TYR A 92 21.12 -7.54 12.91
C TYR A 92 19.69 -7.20 12.56
N SER A 93 19.32 -5.93 12.67
CA SER A 93 18.05 -5.43 12.15
C SER A 93 18.34 -4.60 10.92
N ALA A 94 17.70 -4.91 9.79
CA ALA A 94 17.73 -4.07 8.60
C ALA A 94 16.34 -3.49 8.37
N SER A 95 16.24 -2.16 8.33
CA SER A 95 15.03 -1.47 7.90
C SER A 95 15.29 -0.64 6.65
N LEU A 96 14.30 -0.62 5.76
CA LEU A 96 14.23 0.28 4.63
C LEU A 96 13.18 1.34 4.91
N LEU A 97 13.60 2.59 4.82
CA LEU A 97 12.72 3.74 4.89
C LEU A 97 12.62 4.37 3.51
N ASP A 98 11.44 4.87 3.16
CA ASP A 98 11.29 5.73 2.00
C ASP A 98 12.07 7.04 2.24
N SER A 99 12.94 7.43 1.30
CA SER A 99 13.73 8.66 1.44
C SER A 99 12.89 9.93 1.45
N ALA A 100 11.75 9.93 0.76
CA ALA A 100 10.87 11.09 0.65
C ALA A 100 10.03 11.29 1.91
N SER A 101 9.31 10.25 2.35
CA SER A 101 8.43 10.33 3.52
C SER A 101 9.12 10.02 4.86
N ARG A 102 10.30 9.37 4.82
CA ARG A 102 10.96 8.75 5.99
C ARG A 102 10.09 7.72 6.73
N SER A 103 9.04 7.22 6.09
CA SER A 103 8.25 6.12 6.63
C SER A 103 8.99 4.79 6.47
N GLU A 104 8.90 3.92 7.47
CA GLU A 104 9.46 2.57 7.38
C GLU A 104 8.60 1.73 6.43
N LEU A 105 9.22 1.26 5.34
CA LEU A 105 8.55 0.40 4.35
C LEU A 105 8.60 -1.06 4.76
N LEU A 106 9.77 -1.51 5.20
CA LEU A 106 10.02 -2.90 5.53
C LEU A 106 11.14 -3.01 6.56
N ARG A 107 10.96 -3.91 7.52
CA ARG A 107 11.97 -4.25 8.51
C ARG A 107 12.10 -5.76 8.62
N THR A 108 13.33 -6.21 8.73
CA THR A 108 13.66 -7.62 8.91
C THR A 108 14.84 -7.77 9.86
N GLU A 109 14.99 -8.97 10.41
CA GLU A 109 16.08 -9.33 11.30
C GLU A 109 16.88 -10.48 10.72
N PHE A 110 18.20 -10.37 10.79
CA PHE A 110 19.14 -11.36 10.27
C PHE A 110 19.98 -11.90 11.42
N TYR A 111 19.82 -13.20 11.66
CA TYR A 111 20.67 -13.92 12.60
C TYR A 111 22.00 -14.31 11.94
N ARG A 112 23.11 -14.02 12.63
CA ARG A 112 24.50 -14.30 12.24
C ARG A 112 25.29 -14.72 13.48
N PRO A 113 25.49 -16.03 13.71
CA PRO A 113 26.21 -16.49 14.88
C PRO A 113 27.67 -16.02 14.89
N LEU A 114 28.25 -15.87 16.08
CA LEU A 114 29.64 -15.40 16.27
C LEU A 114 30.68 -16.32 15.64
N ASP A 115 30.39 -17.61 15.58
CA ASP A 115 31.34 -18.64 15.17
C ASP A 115 31.31 -18.94 13.66
N ALA A 116 30.44 -18.27 12.90
CA ALA A 116 30.22 -18.58 11.48
C ALA A 116 31.39 -18.18 10.55
N ASP A 117 32.23 -17.22 10.97
CA ASP A 117 33.33 -16.68 10.16
C ASP A 117 34.68 -17.40 10.43
N ALA A 118 34.71 -18.43 11.28
CA ALA A 118 35.92 -19.12 11.72
C ALA A 118 36.25 -20.42 10.94
N LYS A 119 35.64 -20.62 9.77
CA LYS A 119 35.86 -21.78 8.89
C LYS A 119 36.27 -21.36 7.49
#